data_AF-A0A7J2LYE2-F1
#
_entry.id   AF-A0A7J2LYE2-F1
#
_cell.length_a   1.000
_cell.length_b   1.000
_cell.length_c   1.000
_cell.angle_alpha   90.00
_cell.angle_beta   90.00
_cell.angle_gamma   90.00
#
_symmetry.space_group_name_H-M   'P 1'
#
loop_
_entity.id
_entity.type
_entity.pdbx_description
1 polymer ?
#
loop_
_entity_poly.entity_id
_entity_poly.type
_entity_poly.pdbx_seq_one_letter_code
_entity_poly.pdbx_strand_id
1 'polypeptide(L)' 'FIERYVICPICGRPDTKLVKVKRTLMQKCMACGAETPVPKV' A
#
# COMPACT_ATOMS: atom_id res chain seq x y z
N PHE A 1 -7.26 -10.50 6.08
CA PHE A 1 -5.83 -10.08 6.04
C PHE A 1 -5.44 -9.45 4.69
N ILE A 2 -5.84 -10.01 3.54
CA ILE A 2 -5.46 -9.50 2.20
C ILE A 2 -6.08 -8.14 1.88
N GLU A 3 -7.33 -7.90 2.29
CA GLU A 3 -8.08 -6.68 1.95
C GLU A 3 -7.37 -5.39 2.39
N ARG A 4 -6.65 -5.38 3.52
CA ARG A 4 -5.95 -4.17 4.02
C ARG A 4 -4.66 -3.86 3.26
N TYR A 5 -4.04 -4.85 2.63
CA TYR A 5 -2.84 -4.66 1.80
C TYR A 5 -3.15 -4.35 0.35
N VAL A 6 -4.40 -4.55 -0.05
CA VAL A 6 -4.88 -4.36 -1.42
C VAL A 6 -5.67 -3.05 -1.49
N ILE A 7 -6.57 -2.82 -0.53
CA ILE A 7 -7.46 -1.65 -0.49
C ILE A 7 -6.73 -0.44 0.07
N CYS A 8 -6.62 0.61 -0.74
CA CYS A 8 -6.12 1.90 -0.28
C CYS A 8 -7.10 2.54 0.73
N PRO A 9 -6.66 2.95 1.93
CA PRO A 9 -7.53 3.55 2.94
C PRO A 9 -8.08 4.93 2.54
N ILE A 10 -7.55 5.54 1.48
CA ILE A 10 -7.91 6.89 1.03
C ILE A 10 -9.02 6.85 -0.03
N CYS A 11 -8.93 5.91 -0.97
CA CYS A 11 -9.86 5.83 -2.11
C CYS A 11 -10.70 4.56 -2.15
N GLY A 12 -10.46 3.59 -1.25
CA GLY A 12 -11.16 2.32 -1.23
C GLY A 12 -10.86 1.41 -2.42
N ARG A 13 -9.87 1.76 -3.26
CA ARG A 13 -9.52 1.00 -4.46
C ARG A 13 -8.47 -0.07 -4.15
N PRO A 14 -8.60 -1.27 -4.75
CA PRO A 14 -7.66 -2.38 -4.58
C PRO A 14 -6.30 -2.17 -5.30
N ASP A 15 -6.08 -1.01 -5.94
CA ASP A 15 -4.89 -0.72 -6.74
C ASP A 15 -3.74 -0.13 -5.93
N THR A 16 -2.99 -1.01 -5.25
CA THR A 16 -1.79 -0.66 -4.51
C THR A 16 -0.59 -1.52 -4.93
N LYS A 17 0.59 -0.90 -5.04
CA LYS A 17 1.86 -1.55 -5.36
C LYS A 17 2.77 -1.55 -4.15
N LEU A 18 3.33 -2.71 -3.83
CA LEU A 18 4.32 -2.86 -2.78
C LEU A 18 5.72 -2.65 -3.36
N VAL A 19 6.41 -1.61 -2.91
CA VAL A 19 7.79 -1.29 -3.24
C VAL A 19 8.66 -1.57 -2.02
N LYS A 20 9.63 -2.47 -2.14
CA LYS A 20 10.65 -2.68 -1.10
C LYS A 20 11.73 -1.63 -1.25
N VAL A 21 11.87 -0.76 -0.26
CA VAL A 21 12.99 0.18 -0.17
C VAL A 21 13.88 -0.25 0.99
N LYS A 22 15.07 -0.74 0.66
CA LYS A 22 16.05 -1.30 1.61
C LYS A 22 15.46 -2.45 2.46
N ARG A 23 14.93 -2.14 3.64
CA ARG A 23 14.41 -3.08 4.65
C ARG A 23 12.93 -2.85 4.99
N THR A 24 12.34 -1.81 4.40
CA THR A 24 10.96 -1.37 4.67
C THR A 24 10.10 -1.63 3.44
N LEU A 25 8.90 -2.16 3.67
CA LEU A 25 7.87 -2.28 2.65
C LEU A 25 7.11 -0.95 2.60
N MET A 26 7.03 -0.35 1.41
CA MET A 26 6.21 0.82 1.15
C MET A 26 5.10 0.43 0.18
N GLN A 27 3.88 0.85 0.45
CA GLN A 27 2.75 0.66 -0.43
C GLN A 27 2.45 1.98 -1.12
N LYS A 28 2.53 1.96 -2.45
CA LYS A 28 2.19 3.08 -3.32
C LYS A 28 0.88 2.79 -4.02
N CYS A 29 -0.16 3.57 -3.74
CA CYS A 29 -1.40 3.48 -4.47
C CYS A 29 -1.24 4.12 -5.85
N MET A 30 -1.52 3.36 -6.91
CA MET A 30 -1.49 3.91 -8.28
C MET A 30 -2.76 4.70 -8.63
N ALA A 31 -3.84 4.52 -7.87
CA ALA A 31 -5.09 5.21 -8.15
C ALA A 31 -5.17 6.61 -7.54
N CYS A 32 -4.60 6.83 -6.35
CA CYS A 32 -4.58 8.14 -5.69
C CYS A 32 -3.17 8.74 -5.52
N GLY A 33 -2.12 7.97 -5.81
CA GLY A 33 -0.73 8.41 -5.64
C GLY A 33 -0.21 8.36 -4.21
N ALA A 34 -0.99 7.89 -3.24
CA ALA A 34 -0.60 7.86 -1.84
C ALA A 34 0.52 6.84 -1.58
N GLU A 35 1.57 7.29 -0.89
CA GLU A 35 2.70 6.48 -0.47
C GLU A 35 2.61 6.27 1.04
N THR A 36 2.29 5.05 1.45
CA THR A 36 2.13 4.68 2.86
C THR A 36 3.13 3.57 3.21
N PRO A 37 3.87 3.69 4.33
CA PRO A 37 4.70 2.61 4.80
C PRO A 37 3.80 1.45 5.25
N VAL A 38 4.13 0.22 4.84
CA VAL A 38 3.37 -0.95 5.23
C VAL A 38 3.87 -1.42 6.59
N PRO A 39 3.06 -1.35 7.65
CA PRO A 39 3.40 -2.01 8.90
C PRO A 39 3.43 -3.52 8.65
N LYS A 40 4.58 -4.14 8.94
CA LYS A 40 4.66 -5.61 9.12
C LYS A 40 3.79 -5.92 10.33
N VAL A 41 2.62 -6.51 10.10
CA VAL A 41 1.82 -7.17 11.15
C VAL A 41 2.25 -8.62 11.26
#